data_AF-A0A9W6XVD5-F1
#
_entry.id   AF-A0A9W6XVD5-F1
#
_cell.length_a   1.000
_cell.length_b   1.000
_cell.length_c   1.000
_cell.angle_alpha   90.00
_cell.angle_beta   90.00
_cell.angle_gamma   90.00
#
_symmetry.space_group_name_H-M   'P 1'
#
loop_
_entity.id
_entity.type
_entity.pdbx_description
1 polymer ?
#
loop_
_entity_poly.entity_id
_entity_poly.type
_entity_poly.pdbx_seq_one_letter_code
_entity_poly.pdbx_strand_id
1 'polypeptide(L)'
;MSPSATLNYREIEPQKSDIVKVDLLINGKVLDALSFVCHRSRATPDGRALCQKLKRVIDRQQYEISIQAALGGKIFAKERIAPYRKDVLIKSGKTVGGGDSTRKKKLLAKQKQGKRRMRTVSNVQLSQDAFWSVLSK
;
A
#
# COMPACT_ATOMS: atom_id res chain seq x y z
N MET A 1 -13.16 7.88 43.24
CA MET A 1 -12.23 9.01 43.34
C MET A 1 -11.13 8.77 42.32
N SER A 2 -11.25 9.34 41.11
CA SER A 2 -10.27 9.14 40.04
C SER A 2 -9.03 10.00 40.32
N PRO A 3 -7.80 9.49 40.10
CA PRO A 3 -6.61 10.23 40.46
C PRO A 3 -6.45 11.44 39.53
N SER A 4 -6.47 12.63 40.13
CA SER A 4 -6.11 13.88 39.45
C SER A 4 -4.60 13.84 39.18
N ALA A 5 -4.19 13.55 37.95
CA ALA A 5 -2.80 13.65 37.52
C ALA A 5 -2.54 15.03 36.89
N THR A 6 -1.50 15.72 37.34
CA THR A 6 -1.07 17.01 36.79
C THR A 6 0.27 16.82 36.06
N LEU A 7 0.34 17.19 34.78
CA LEU A 7 1.54 17.07 33.94
C LEU A 7 2.22 18.43 33.82
N ASN A 8 3.47 18.53 34.28
CA ASN A 8 4.34 19.69 34.04
C ASN A 8 5.46 19.28 33.09
N TYR A 9 5.68 20.06 32.02
CA TYR A 9 6.79 19.88 31.10
C TYR A 9 7.57 21.20 30.96
N ARG A 10 8.87 21.10 30.70
CA ARG A 10 9.75 22.23 30.34
C ARG A 10 10.62 21.78 29.18
N GLU A 11 10.86 22.69 28.24
CA GLU A 11 11.80 22.43 27.16
C GLU A 11 13.22 22.34 27.73
N ILE A 12 13.97 21.36 27.23
CA ILE A 12 15.37 21.13 27.57
C ILE A 12 16.20 21.12 26.29
N GLU A 13 17.52 21.04 26.45
CA GLU A 13 18.45 21.01 25.32
C GLU A 13 18.21 19.81 24.38
N PRO A 14 18.43 19.99 23.08
CA PRO A 14 18.30 18.92 22.10
C PRO A 14 19.31 17.80 22.39
N GLN A 15 18.81 16.57 22.45
CA GLN A 15 19.63 15.39 22.70
C GLN A 15 19.84 14.57 21.43
N LYS A 16 21.00 13.92 21.32
CA LYS A 16 21.27 12.95 20.26
C LYS A 16 20.34 11.75 20.42
N SER A 17 19.70 11.34 19.33
CA SER A 17 18.81 10.18 19.29
C SER A 17 18.91 9.49 17.92
N ASP A 18 18.65 8.17 17.87
CA ASP A 18 18.68 7.37 16.64
C ASP A 18 17.37 7.54 15.86
N ILE A 19 17.28 8.67 15.18
CA ILE A 19 16.11 9.08 14.41
C ILE A 19 16.29 8.68 12.95
N VAL A 20 15.29 7.98 12.41
CA VAL A 20 15.28 7.48 11.03
C VAL A 20 14.04 7.98 10.27
N LYS A 21 14.22 8.24 8.98
CA LYS A 21 13.12 8.50 8.05
C LYS A 21 12.60 7.16 7.49
N VAL A 22 11.29 6.96 7.57
CA VAL A 22 10.57 5.86 6.96
C VAL A 22 9.83 6.38 5.75
N ASP A 23 10.21 5.89 4.57
CA ASP A 23 9.56 6.23 3.29
C ASP A 23 8.46 5.22 2.99
N LEU A 24 7.27 5.71 2.65
CA LEU A 24 6.16 4.89 2.20
C LEU A 24 6.11 4.90 0.68
N LEU A 25 5.89 3.74 0.06
CA LEU A 25 5.85 3.61 -1.40
C LEU A 25 4.59 2.90 -1.84
N ILE A 26 3.97 3.41 -2.90
CA ILE A 26 2.87 2.76 -3.61
C ILE A 26 3.33 2.47 -5.04
N ASN A 27 3.31 1.20 -5.42
CA ASN A 27 3.83 0.71 -6.71
C ASN A 27 5.27 1.15 -7.01
N GLY A 28 6.08 1.32 -5.96
CA GLY A 28 7.48 1.76 -6.06
C GLY A 28 7.67 3.27 -6.19
N LYS A 29 6.59 4.07 -6.22
CA LYS A 29 6.65 5.53 -6.11
C LYS A 29 6.56 5.94 -4.65
N VAL A 30 7.46 6.82 -4.22
CA VAL A 30 7.44 7.37 -2.86
C VAL A 30 6.19 8.23 -2.69
N LEU A 31 5.54 8.06 -1.54
CA LEU A 31 4.41 8.85 -1.09
C LEU A 31 4.89 9.72 0.07
N ASP A 32 5.49 10.87 -0.29
CA ASP A 32 6.11 11.77 0.68
C ASP A 32 5.13 12.26 1.75
N ALA A 33 3.86 12.46 1.39
CA ALA A 33 2.81 12.92 2.30
C ALA A 33 2.53 11.99 3.49
N LEU A 34 2.88 10.70 3.38
CA LEU A 34 2.72 9.71 4.47
C LEU A 34 4.06 9.17 4.98
N SER A 35 5.18 9.72 4.50
CA SER A 35 6.51 9.38 5.00
C SER A 35 6.75 10.12 6.31
N PHE A 36 7.38 9.46 7.28
CA PHE A 36 7.49 9.99 8.63
C PHE A 36 8.86 9.71 9.25
N VAL A 37 9.16 10.46 10.31
CA VAL A 37 10.41 10.35 11.06
C VAL A 37 10.09 9.77 12.43
N CYS A 38 10.85 8.78 12.87
CA CYS A 38 10.65 8.13 14.17
C CYS A 38 11.97 7.59 14.72
N HIS A 39 11.98 7.19 15.98
CA HIS A 39 13.12 6.46 16.55
C HIS A 39 13.26 5.09 15.87
N ARG A 40 14.49 4.64 15.62
CA ARG A 40 14.78 3.38 14.90
C ARG A 40 14.08 2.15 15.47
N SER A 41 13.94 2.07 16.79
CA SER A 41 13.22 0.97 17.46
C SER A 41 11.74 0.87 17.05
N ARG A 42 11.13 1.99 16.65
CA ARG A 42 9.72 2.09 16.28
C ARG A 42 9.46 2.02 14.77
N ALA A 43 10.49 2.23 13.94
CA ALA A 43 10.35 2.27 12.49
C ALA A 43 9.67 1.03 11.89
N THR A 44 10.06 -0.16 12.37
CA THR A 44 9.50 -1.42 11.86
C THR A 44 8.03 -1.62 12.24
N PRO A 45 7.62 -1.58 13.53
CA PRO A 45 6.23 -1.76 13.91
C PRO A 45 5.32 -0.67 13.33
N ASP A 46 5.73 0.59 13.39
CA ASP A 46 4.92 1.72 12.90
C ASP A 46 4.77 1.66 11.37
N GLY A 47 5.84 1.37 10.64
CA GLY A 47 5.80 1.23 9.18
C GLY A 47 4.94 0.05 8.71
N ARG A 48 4.98 -1.10 9.43
CA ARG A 48 4.11 -2.25 9.14
C ARG A 48 2.64 -1.93 9.42
N ALA A 49 2.35 -1.30 10.56
CA ALA A 49 0.99 -0.90 10.91
C ALA A 49 0.41 0.07 9.86
N LEU A 50 1.21 1.02 9.39
CA LEU A 50 0.79 1.99 8.37
C LEU A 50 0.51 1.30 7.03
N CYS A 51 1.35 0.37 6.59
CA CYS A 51 1.11 -0.43 5.38
C CYS A 51 -0.21 -1.21 5.47
N GLN A 52 -0.53 -1.78 6.64
CA GLN A 52 -1.78 -2.50 6.88
C GLN A 52 -3.00 -1.57 6.90
N LYS A 53 -2.89 -0.39 7.52
CA LYS A 53 -3.96 0.63 7.48
C LYS A 53 -4.25 1.04 6.03
N LEU A 54 -3.21 1.37 5.25
CA LEU A 54 -3.36 1.73 3.84
C LEU A 54 -4.01 0.63 2.99
N LYS A 55 -3.68 -0.65 3.26
CA LYS A 55 -4.31 -1.78 2.56
C LYS A 55 -5.82 -1.85 2.75
N ARG A 56 -6.32 -1.45 3.92
CA ARG A 56 -7.76 -1.47 4.25
C ARG A 56 -8.52 -0.32 3.60
N VAL A 57 -7.83 0.78 3.35
CA VAL A 57 -8.41 2.03 2.88
C VAL A 57 -8.32 2.17 1.36
N ILE A 58 -7.25 1.65 0.74
CA ILE A 58 -7.07 1.70 -0.71
C ILE A 58 -7.96 0.66 -1.37
N ASP A 59 -8.81 1.13 -2.28
CA ASP A 59 -9.67 0.26 -3.08
C ASP A 59 -8.88 -0.66 -4.01
N ARG A 60 -9.45 -1.84 -4.24
CA ARG A 60 -8.93 -2.79 -5.23
C ARG A 60 -9.02 -2.17 -6.62
N GLN A 61 -8.03 -2.48 -7.45
CA GLN A 61 -7.98 -2.01 -8.84
C GLN A 61 -7.89 -3.20 -9.80
N GLN A 62 -7.97 -2.96 -11.11
CA GLN A 62 -7.83 -4.02 -12.11
C GLN A 62 -6.40 -4.59 -12.19
N TYR A 63 -5.43 -3.87 -11.63
CA TYR A 63 -4.03 -4.24 -11.50
C TYR A 63 -3.65 -4.42 -10.03
N GLU A 64 -2.50 -5.04 -9.80
CA GLU A 64 -1.98 -5.27 -8.45
C GLU A 64 -1.37 -3.98 -7.89
N ILE A 65 -1.76 -3.63 -6.66
CA ILE A 65 -1.15 -2.53 -5.92
C ILE A 65 -0.22 -3.11 -4.86
N SER A 66 1.03 -2.64 -4.85
CA SER A 66 2.00 -2.93 -3.80
C SER A 66 2.20 -1.72 -2.92
N ILE A 67 1.97 -1.87 -1.62
CA ILE A 67 2.26 -0.87 -0.60
C ILE A 67 3.51 -1.32 0.12
N GLN A 68 4.50 -0.45 0.30
CA GLN A 68 5.80 -0.79 0.85
C GLN A 68 6.25 0.28 1.84
N ALA A 69 6.98 -0.12 2.87
CA ALA A 69 7.73 0.82 3.71
C ALA A 69 9.23 0.50 3.59
N ALA A 70 10.02 1.55 3.45
CA ALA A 70 11.46 1.47 3.27
C ALA A 70 12.18 2.39 4.26
N LEU A 71 13.41 2.01 4.59
CA LEU A 71 14.34 2.80 5.38
C LEU A 71 15.63 2.91 4.55
N GLY A 72 15.97 4.13 4.12
CA GLY A 72 17.13 4.37 3.26
C GLY A 72 17.10 3.55 1.96
N GLY A 73 15.91 3.39 1.36
CA GLY A 73 15.69 2.59 0.14
C GLY A 73 15.57 1.07 0.36
N LYS A 74 15.92 0.54 1.54
CA LYS A 74 15.72 -0.87 1.85
C LYS A 74 14.30 -1.12 2.34
N ILE A 75 13.54 -1.92 1.59
CA ILE A 75 12.16 -2.30 1.93
C ILE A 75 12.17 -3.30 3.08
N PHE A 76 11.47 -2.98 4.17
CA PHE A 76 11.34 -3.86 5.35
C PHE A 76 9.91 -4.34 5.60
N ALA A 77 8.91 -3.72 4.98
CA ALA A 77 7.52 -4.13 5.02
C ALA A 77 6.86 -4.00 3.64
N LYS A 78 5.97 -4.93 3.31
CA LYS A 78 5.24 -4.95 2.04
C LYS A 78 3.87 -5.56 2.22
N GLU A 79 2.85 -4.85 1.74
CA GLU A 79 1.47 -5.30 1.63
C GLU A 79 1.03 -5.32 0.17
N ARG A 80 0.14 -6.25 -0.17
CA ARG A 80 -0.37 -6.44 -1.54
C ARG A 80 -1.89 -6.37 -1.54
N ILE A 81 -2.43 -5.55 -2.44
CA ILE A 81 -3.86 -5.53 -2.76
C ILE A 81 -4.06 -6.29 -4.06
N ALA A 82 -4.86 -7.37 -3.98
CA ALA A 82 -5.10 -8.24 -5.12
C ALA A 82 -5.95 -7.53 -6.19
N PRO A 83 -5.60 -7.66 -7.49
CA PRO A 83 -6.40 -7.10 -8.56
C PRO A 83 -7.79 -7.72 -8.59
N TYR A 84 -8.75 -7.03 -9.22
CA TYR A 84 -9.98 -7.68 -9.64
C TYR A 84 -9.69 -8.85 -10.59
N ARG A 85 -10.39 -9.96 -10.40
CA ARG A 85 -10.31 -11.15 -11.24
C ARG A 85 -11.64 -11.31 -11.94
N LYS A 86 -11.67 -11.00 -13.23
CA LYS A 86 -12.73 -11.45 -14.13
C LYS A 86 -12.23 -12.69 -14.84
N ASP A 87 -13.03 -13.76 -14.81
CA ASP A 87 -12.73 -14.93 -15.62
C ASP A 87 -13.03 -14.61 -17.09
N VAL A 88 -11.98 -14.39 -17.86
CA VAL A 88 -12.06 -14.07 -19.29
C VAL A 88 -12.41 -15.30 -20.14
N LEU A 89 -12.35 -16.50 -19.55
CA LEU A 89 -12.68 -17.75 -20.22
C LEU A 89 -14.18 -18.03 -20.17
N ILE A 90 -14.95 -17.34 -19.32
CA ILE A 90 -16.40 -17.50 -19.26
C ILE A 90 -17.03 -16.36 -20.06
N LYS A 91 -17.63 -16.68 -21.21
CA LYS A 91 -18.38 -15.73 -22.02
C LYS A 91 -19.81 -16.24 -22.17
N SER A 92 -20.78 -15.46 -21.71
CA SER A 92 -22.21 -15.82 -21.73
C SER A 92 -22.51 -17.20 -21.11
N GLY A 93 -21.87 -17.52 -19.98
CA GLY A 93 -22.06 -18.79 -19.27
C GLY A 93 -21.36 -20.02 -19.86
N LYS A 94 -20.63 -19.88 -20.98
CA LYS A 94 -19.89 -20.98 -21.62
C LYS A 94 -18.38 -20.77 -21.55
N THR A 95 -17.63 -21.85 -21.35
CA THR A 95 -16.16 -21.83 -21.36
C THR A 95 -15.62 -21.68 -22.78
N VAL A 96 -14.97 -20.55 -23.04
CA VAL A 96 -14.32 -20.23 -24.31
C VAL A 96 -13.04 -21.06 -24.45
N GLY A 97 -12.98 -21.89 -25.49
CA GLY A 97 -11.82 -22.74 -25.78
C GLY A 97 -11.89 -24.14 -25.17
N GLY A 98 -13.08 -24.75 -25.11
CA GLY A 98 -13.28 -26.15 -24.68
C GLY A 98 -12.46 -27.19 -25.45
N GLY A 99 -11.95 -26.85 -26.64
CA GLY A 99 -10.94 -27.64 -27.38
C GLY A 99 -9.80 -26.82 -28.01
N ASP A 100 -9.99 -25.52 -28.25
CA ASP A 100 -8.99 -24.64 -28.85
C ASP A 100 -8.12 -23.95 -27.78
N SER A 101 -6.96 -24.55 -27.50
CA SER A 101 -5.96 -24.01 -26.56
C SER A 101 -5.38 -22.67 -27.00
N THR A 102 -5.37 -22.36 -28.30
CA THR A 102 -4.79 -21.13 -28.85
C THR A 102 -5.65 -19.92 -28.48
N ARG A 103 -6.98 -20.04 -28.56
CA ARG A 103 -7.92 -18.97 -28.18
C ARG A 103 -7.86 -18.65 -26.69
N LYS A 104 -7.78 -19.68 -25.84
CA LYS A 104 -7.56 -19.54 -24.39
C LYS A 104 -6.29 -18.72 -24.08
N LYS A 105 -5.16 -19.10 -24.70
CA LYS A 105 -3.87 -18.41 -24.53
C LYS A 105 -3.93 -16.95 -24.99
N LYS A 106 -4.54 -16.67 -26.15
CA LYS A 106 -4.68 -15.29 -26.67
C LYS A 106 -5.48 -14.40 -25.71
N LEU A 107 -6.56 -14.89 -25.12
CA LEU A 107 -7.37 -14.12 -24.17
C LEU A 107 -6.61 -13.80 -22.88
N LEU A 108 -5.90 -14.79 -22.33
CA LEU A 108 -5.07 -14.60 -21.13
C LEU A 108 -3.91 -13.64 -21.38
N ALA A 109 -3.27 -13.72 -22.55
CA ALA A 109 -2.21 -12.80 -22.96
C ALA A 109 -2.71 -11.35 -23.05
N LYS A 110 -3.86 -11.13 -23.69
CA LYS A 110 -4.50 -9.80 -23.76
C LYS A 110 -4.82 -9.25 -22.38
N GLN A 111 -5.37 -10.09 -21.49
CA GLN A 111 -5.67 -9.68 -20.11
C GLN A 111 -4.39 -9.28 -19.35
N LYS A 112 -3.33 -10.10 -19.43
CA LYS A 112 -2.05 -9.83 -18.78
C LYS A 112 -1.43 -8.52 -19.27
N GLN A 113 -1.45 -8.27 -20.57
CA GLN A 113 -0.94 -7.04 -21.16
C GLN A 113 -1.74 -5.82 -20.72
N GLY A 114 -3.09 -5.91 -20.72
CA GLY A 114 -3.96 -4.85 -20.24
C GLY A 114 -3.66 -4.47 -18.78
N LYS A 115 -3.55 -5.48 -17.91
CA LYS A 115 -3.20 -5.26 -16.49
C LYS A 115 -1.81 -4.63 -16.31
N ARG A 116 -0.82 -5.05 -17.10
CA ARG A 116 0.54 -4.46 -17.08
C ARG A 116 0.51 -2.99 -17.51
N ARG A 117 -0.22 -2.66 -18.58
CA ARG A 117 -0.37 -1.28 -19.05
C ARG A 117 -1.03 -0.39 -18.00
N MET A 118 -2.10 -0.87 -17.36
CA MET A 118 -2.78 -0.12 -16.29
C MET A 118 -1.84 0.19 -15.13
N ARG A 119 -1.01 -0.77 -14.69
CA ARG A 119 -0.05 -0.57 -13.60
C ARG A 119 0.96 0.54 -13.87
N THR A 120 1.48 0.64 -15.09
CA THR A 120 2.51 1.64 -15.44
C THR A 120 1.93 3.05 -15.49
N VAL A 121 0.70 3.19 -15.97
CA VAL A 121 0.05 4.49 -16.19
C VAL A 121 -0.70 4.99 -14.95
N SER A 122 -0.97 4.12 -13.97
CA SER A 122 -1.78 4.47 -12.82
C SER A 122 -1.00 5.20 -11.72
N ASN A 123 -1.48 6.38 -11.32
CA ASN A 123 -1.32 6.87 -9.97
C ASN A 123 -2.47 6.32 -9.12
N VAL A 124 -2.16 5.70 -7.98
CA VAL A 124 -3.18 5.34 -7.00
C VAL A 124 -3.55 6.64 -6.28
N GLN A 125 -4.75 7.15 -6.53
CA GLN A 125 -5.28 8.30 -5.80
C GLN A 125 -5.89 7.81 -4.49
N LEU A 126 -5.51 8.44 -3.39
CA LEU A 126 -6.17 8.29 -2.10
C LEU A 126 -7.28 9.36 -2.02
N SER A 127 -8.48 8.97 -1.59
CA SER A 127 -9.50 9.95 -1.24
C SER A 127 -9.06 10.76 -0.02
N GLN A 128 -9.65 11.94 0.18
CA GLN A 128 -9.31 12.79 1.32
C GLN A 128 -9.68 12.11 2.65
N ASP A 129 -10.84 11.48 2.71
CA ASP A 129 -11.29 10.72 3.90
C ASP A 129 -10.37 9.54 4.20
N ALA A 130 -9.93 8.83 3.16
CA ALA A 130 -8.94 7.75 3.25
C ALA A 130 -7.63 8.23 3.88
N PHE A 131 -7.14 9.39 3.46
CA PHE A 131 -5.93 9.99 4.00
C PHE A 131 -6.06 10.29 5.49
N TRP A 132 -7.16 10.92 5.90
CA TRP A 132 -7.42 11.24 7.30
C TRP A 132 -7.57 10.01 8.17
N SER A 133 -8.24 8.96 7.68
CA SER A 133 -8.38 7.68 8.40
C SER A 133 -7.04 7.02 8.73
N VAL A 134 -6.03 7.22 7.88
CA VAL A 134 -4.69 6.65 8.08
C VAL A 134 -3.89 7.44 9.13
N LEU A 135 -4.07 8.76 9.19
CA LEU A 135 -3.39 9.66 10.13
C LEU A 135 -4.06 9.75 11.50
N SER A 136 -5.39 9.63 11.58
CA SER A 136 -6.11 9.60 12.85
C SER A 136 -5.70 8.35 13.64
N LYS A 137 -5.33 8.56 14.91
CA LYS A 137 -4.78 7.54 15.79
C LYS A 137 -5.76 6.40 16.00
#